data_AF-A0A841EG56-F1
#
_entry.id   AF-A0A841EG56-F1
#
_cell.length_a   1.000
_cell.length_b   1.000
_cell.length_c   1.000
_cell.angle_alpha   90.00
_cell.angle_beta   90.00
_cell.angle_gamma   90.00
#
_symmetry.space_group_name_H-M   'P 1'
#
loop_
_entity.id
_entity.type
_entity.pdbx_description
1 polymer ?
#
loop_
_entity_poly.entity_id
_entity_poly.type
_entity_poly.pdbx_seq_one_letter_code
_entity_poly.pdbx_strand_id
1 'polypeptide(L)'
;MPSAETIGNPPHGSRVAQLADRLPEGAVVVGRTAALLHGLDVLPPGRISASWPVEISVPRDRAGLPAPGARTYRWSIDRDDVTTIADLPVTRLERTAADCAGYLPRLESVAALDQFLHSGVDARRLWLRADARTRYGRRIAAALEVADPEAQSPGESWSRCLIIDAGLPRPRSQVPVGLADGPAYLDLGYEDYRQGVEYYGAQFHTQSDRDRDADRVAELAGLGWDVFVVRAREVVVKPDVLLLGLFARLRRRGWAPAPSHAEKVRKRIRYMCMTLRRQRETNG
;
A
#
# COMPACT_ATOMS: atom_id res chain seq x y z
N MET A 1 34.02 -19.37 1.68
CA MET A 1 33.36 -20.10 2.78
C MET A 1 33.66 -19.39 4.09
N PRO A 2 32.78 -18.46 4.47
CA PRO A 2 32.17 -18.56 5.80
C PRO A 2 30.64 -18.43 5.72
N SER A 3 30.00 -19.13 6.65
CA SER A 3 28.57 -19.26 6.87
C SER A 3 27.94 -17.95 7.33
N ALA A 4 26.86 -17.53 6.70
CA ALA A 4 25.96 -16.51 7.20
C ALA A 4 24.61 -17.16 7.49
N GLU A 5 24.39 -17.47 8.78
CA GLU A 5 23.07 -17.76 9.33
C GLU A 5 22.16 -16.56 9.05
N THR A 6 21.32 -16.71 8.04
CA THR A 6 20.12 -15.89 7.91
C THR A 6 19.23 -16.28 9.08
N ILE A 7 19.08 -15.40 10.06
CA ILE A 7 18.15 -15.54 11.18
C ILE A 7 16.74 -15.55 10.58
N GLY A 8 16.31 -16.74 10.18
CA GLY A 8 14.98 -17.04 9.68
C GLY A 8 14.00 -16.84 10.82
N ASN A 9 13.36 -15.68 10.84
CA ASN A 9 12.13 -15.47 11.60
C ASN A 9 11.15 -16.58 11.16
N PRO A 10 10.57 -17.40 12.05
CA PRO A 10 9.73 -18.50 11.61
C PRO A 10 8.59 -17.94 10.76
N PRO A 11 8.36 -18.47 9.54
CA PRO A 11 7.34 -17.94 8.65
C PRO A 11 5.98 -18.01 9.35
N HIS A 12 5.12 -17.03 9.07
CA HIS A 12 3.74 -16.95 9.56
C HIS A 12 2.99 -18.29 9.46
N GLY A 13 3.36 -19.11 8.46
CA GLY A 13 2.89 -20.48 8.28
C GLY A 13 3.00 -21.38 9.51
N SER A 14 3.99 -21.19 10.39
CA SER A 14 4.12 -22.00 11.62
C SER A 14 3.04 -21.70 12.67
N ARG A 15 2.54 -20.44 12.75
CA ARG A 15 1.43 -20.07 13.64
C ARG A 15 0.07 -20.41 13.04
N VAL A 16 -0.06 -20.25 11.73
CA VAL A 16 -1.26 -20.64 11.01
C VAL A 16 -1.44 -22.16 11.06
N ALA A 17 -0.36 -22.94 10.93
CA ALA A 17 -0.38 -24.39 11.15
C ALA A 17 -0.74 -24.77 12.60
N GLN A 18 -0.20 -24.08 13.62
CA GLN A 18 -0.59 -24.30 15.03
C GLN A 18 -2.07 -23.96 15.33
N LEU A 19 -2.72 -23.19 14.46
CA LEU A 19 -4.13 -22.84 14.56
C LEU A 19 -5.04 -23.76 13.74
N ALA A 20 -4.49 -24.54 12.79
CA ALA A 20 -5.26 -25.45 11.95
C ALA A 20 -6.13 -26.40 12.78
N ASP A 21 -5.54 -27.03 13.80
CA ASP A 21 -6.23 -27.95 14.72
C ASP A 21 -7.23 -27.25 15.65
N ARG A 22 -7.26 -25.91 15.66
CA ARG A 22 -8.10 -25.08 16.53
C ARG A 22 -9.09 -24.21 15.75
N LEU A 23 -9.09 -24.31 14.41
CA LEU A 23 -10.06 -23.59 13.60
C LEU A 23 -11.46 -24.18 13.82
N PRO A 24 -12.48 -23.35 14.05
CA PRO A 24 -13.86 -23.83 14.06
C PRO A 24 -14.18 -24.56 12.75
N GLU A 25 -14.97 -25.63 12.81
CA GLU A 25 -15.39 -26.34 11.60
C GLU A 25 -16.14 -25.39 10.64
N GLY A 26 -15.69 -25.38 9.38
CA GLY A 26 -16.18 -24.46 8.34
C GLY A 26 -15.52 -23.08 8.33
N ALA A 27 -14.53 -22.82 9.20
CA ALA A 27 -13.75 -21.59 9.14
C ALA A 27 -12.87 -21.52 7.89
N VAL A 28 -12.73 -20.31 7.36
CA VAL A 28 -11.84 -19.99 6.23
C VAL A 28 -10.89 -18.90 6.67
N VAL A 29 -9.59 -19.03 6.37
CA VAL A 29 -8.58 -17.99 6.59
C VAL A 29 -8.79 -16.86 5.57
N VAL A 30 -8.84 -15.62 6.05
CA VAL A 30 -9.20 -14.44 5.25
C VAL A 30 -8.28 -13.26 5.50
N GLY A 31 -8.55 -12.14 4.80
CA GLY A 31 -7.92 -10.85 5.07
C GLY A 31 -6.40 -10.89 4.92
N ARG A 32 -5.69 -10.24 5.84
CA ARG A 32 -4.22 -10.16 5.74
C ARG A 32 -3.53 -11.49 6.01
N THR A 33 -4.11 -12.35 6.85
CA THR A 33 -3.56 -13.68 7.05
C THR A 33 -3.62 -14.50 5.77
N ALA A 34 -4.73 -14.44 5.02
CA ALA A 34 -4.79 -15.08 3.71
C ALA A 34 -3.75 -14.49 2.74
N ALA A 35 -3.58 -13.16 2.69
CA ALA A 35 -2.57 -12.52 1.85
C ALA A 35 -1.15 -13.01 2.16
N LEU A 36 -0.81 -13.12 3.44
CA LEU A 36 0.48 -13.64 3.90
C LEU A 36 0.70 -15.11 3.52
N LEU A 37 -0.35 -15.93 3.55
CA LEU A 37 -0.28 -17.33 3.07
C LEU A 37 -0.08 -17.42 1.55
N HIS A 38 -0.57 -16.44 0.79
CA HIS A 38 -0.26 -16.27 -0.63
C HIS A 38 1.11 -15.64 -0.91
N GLY A 39 1.90 -15.35 0.14
CA GLY A 39 3.24 -14.78 0.02
C GLY A 39 3.29 -13.25 -0.06
N LEU A 40 2.19 -12.55 0.24
CA LEU A 40 2.12 -11.08 0.17
C LEU A 40 2.05 -10.46 1.56
N ASP A 41 3.02 -9.60 1.90
CA ASP A 41 3.03 -8.85 3.15
C ASP A 41 2.27 -7.52 3.01
N VAL A 42 0.98 -7.58 3.34
CA VAL A 42 0.06 -6.44 3.34
C VAL A 42 -0.22 -5.93 4.76
N LEU A 43 0.64 -6.26 5.74
CA LEU A 43 0.51 -5.79 7.11
C LEU A 43 0.72 -4.27 7.20
N PRO A 44 0.11 -3.58 8.19
CA PRO A 44 0.42 -2.19 8.46
C PRO A 44 1.92 -2.02 8.81
N PRO A 45 2.56 -0.89 8.47
CA PRO A 45 3.96 -0.66 8.79
C PRO A 45 4.30 -0.83 10.26
N GLY A 46 5.48 -1.39 10.53
CA GLY A 46 5.95 -1.66 11.89
C GLY A 46 5.20 -2.79 12.59
N ARG A 47 4.29 -3.50 11.90
CA ARG A 47 3.75 -4.77 12.38
C ARG A 47 4.57 -5.90 11.78
N ILE A 48 4.87 -6.87 12.64
CA ILE A 48 5.50 -8.10 12.20
C ILE A 48 4.46 -9.20 12.22
N SER A 49 4.69 -10.11 11.28
CA SER A 49 3.99 -11.37 11.13
C SER A 49 3.67 -12.05 12.49
N ALA A 50 4.69 -12.24 13.33
CA ALA A 50 4.60 -12.95 14.59
C ALA A 50 3.63 -12.36 15.64
N SER A 51 3.21 -11.10 15.52
CA SER A 51 2.28 -10.46 16.47
C SER A 51 0.89 -10.16 15.88
N TRP A 52 0.69 -10.44 14.59
CA TRP A 52 -0.62 -10.25 13.96
C TRP A 52 -1.61 -11.34 14.40
N PRO A 53 -2.87 -10.99 14.75
CA PRO A 53 -3.90 -11.98 15.02
C PRO A 53 -4.29 -12.72 13.74
N VAL A 54 -4.60 -14.01 13.85
CA VAL A 54 -5.01 -14.79 12.67
C VAL A 54 -6.43 -14.41 12.27
N GLU A 55 -6.60 -14.03 11.01
CA GLU A 55 -7.88 -13.58 10.47
C GLU A 55 -8.66 -14.74 9.86
N ILE A 56 -9.85 -15.02 10.40
CA ILE A 56 -10.74 -16.09 9.93
C ILE A 56 -12.16 -15.58 9.72
N SER A 57 -12.88 -16.18 8.79
CA SER A 57 -14.33 -16.03 8.65
C SER A 57 -15.01 -17.35 9.00
N VAL A 58 -16.07 -17.28 9.80
CA VAL A 58 -16.90 -18.44 10.15
C VAL A 58 -18.30 -18.30 9.55
N PRO A 59 -19.00 -19.42 9.25
CA PRO A 59 -20.38 -19.41 8.79
C PRO A 59 -21.31 -18.63 9.74
N ARG A 60 -22.29 -17.92 9.17
CA ARG A 60 -23.18 -16.99 9.91
C ARG A 60 -24.12 -17.69 10.89
N ASP A 61 -24.48 -18.93 10.57
CA ASP A 61 -25.40 -19.81 11.28
C ASP A 61 -24.73 -20.56 12.44
N ARG A 62 -23.40 -20.52 12.55
CA ARG A 62 -22.66 -21.17 13.63
C ARG A 62 -22.28 -20.18 14.73
N ALA A 63 -22.77 -20.44 15.94
CA ALA A 63 -22.36 -19.76 17.15
C ALA A 63 -20.97 -20.29 17.60
N GLY A 64 -19.92 -19.94 16.87
CA GLY A 64 -18.55 -20.21 17.29
C GLY A 64 -18.08 -19.18 18.32
N LEU A 65 -17.51 -19.65 19.43
CA LEU A 65 -16.74 -18.79 20.34
C LEU A 65 -15.54 -18.21 19.58
N PRO A 66 -15.12 -16.96 19.84
CA PRO A 66 -13.90 -16.41 19.27
C PRO A 66 -12.72 -17.32 19.61
N ALA A 67 -11.99 -17.80 18.61
CA ALA A 67 -10.75 -18.54 18.86
C ALA A 67 -9.71 -17.57 19.47
N PRO A 68 -9.11 -17.87 20.65
CA PRO A 68 -8.12 -17.00 21.25
C PRO A 68 -6.95 -16.71 20.30
N GLY A 69 -6.63 -15.43 20.09
CA GLY A 69 -5.60 -15.00 19.13
C GLY A 69 -6.07 -14.89 17.68
N ALA A 70 -7.33 -15.21 17.40
CA ALA A 70 -7.95 -15.00 16.10
C ALA A 70 -8.87 -13.77 16.08
N ARG A 71 -8.85 -13.05 14.96
CA ARG A 71 -9.86 -12.06 14.60
C ARG A 71 -10.90 -12.75 13.73
N THR A 72 -12.12 -12.85 14.23
CA THR A 72 -13.20 -13.58 13.58
C THR A 72 -14.16 -12.65 12.84
N TYR A 73 -14.42 -12.96 11.58
CA TYR A 73 -15.39 -12.29 10.71
C TYR A 73 -16.56 -13.22 10.39
N ARG A 74 -17.62 -12.65 9.81
CA ARG A 74 -18.80 -13.37 9.33
C ARG A 74 -19.11 -12.99 7.88
N TRP A 75 -18.14 -13.18 7.00
CA TRP A 75 -18.27 -12.88 5.59
C TRP A 75 -19.00 -14.02 4.87
N SER A 76 -19.78 -13.67 3.84
CA SER A 76 -20.28 -14.67 2.90
C SER A 76 -19.15 -15.00 1.93
N ILE A 77 -18.73 -16.26 1.91
CA ILE A 77 -17.63 -16.74 1.06
C ILE A 77 -18.18 -17.89 0.23
N ASP A 78 -18.13 -17.74 -1.09
CA ASP A 78 -18.51 -18.79 -2.01
C ASP A 78 -17.47 -19.92 -1.97
N ARG A 79 -17.88 -21.16 -2.23
CA ARG A 79 -16.94 -22.28 -2.33
C ARG A 79 -15.90 -22.06 -3.43
N ASP A 80 -16.32 -21.41 -4.52
CA ASP A 80 -15.42 -21.07 -5.63
C ASP A 80 -14.40 -20.00 -5.24
N ASP A 81 -14.63 -19.27 -4.16
CA ASP A 81 -13.70 -18.28 -3.59
C ASP A 81 -12.71 -18.90 -2.59
N VAL A 82 -12.74 -20.22 -2.38
CA VAL A 82 -11.87 -20.93 -1.42
C VAL A 82 -10.86 -21.81 -2.15
N THR A 83 -9.64 -21.87 -1.61
CA THR A 83 -8.57 -22.80 -1.97
C THR A 83 -7.96 -23.39 -0.70
N THR A 84 -7.05 -24.33 -0.83
CA THR A 84 -6.31 -24.91 0.28
C THR A 84 -4.83 -24.52 0.20
N ILE A 85 -4.27 -24.03 1.31
CA ILE A 85 -2.83 -23.75 1.48
C ILE A 85 -2.40 -24.33 2.81
N ALA A 86 -1.39 -25.21 2.83
CA ALA A 86 -0.93 -25.89 4.05
C ALA A 86 -2.10 -26.53 4.83
N ASP A 87 -2.95 -27.29 4.13
CA ASP A 87 -4.14 -27.99 4.64
C ASP A 87 -5.23 -27.10 5.26
N LEU A 88 -5.14 -25.79 5.07
CA LEU A 88 -6.11 -24.82 5.57
C LEU A 88 -7.01 -24.28 4.47
N PRO A 89 -8.33 -24.14 4.70
CA PRO A 89 -9.19 -23.38 3.81
C PRO A 89 -8.80 -21.90 3.85
N VAL A 90 -8.45 -21.32 2.70
CA VAL A 90 -8.04 -19.92 2.55
C VAL A 90 -8.83 -19.30 1.40
N THR A 91 -9.15 -18.00 1.48
CA THR A 91 -9.68 -17.32 0.30
C THR A 91 -8.69 -17.34 -0.86
N ARG A 92 -9.17 -17.54 -2.08
CA ARG A 92 -8.38 -17.43 -3.31
C ARG A 92 -7.78 -16.04 -3.45
N LEU A 93 -6.66 -15.96 -4.16
CA LEU A 93 -5.89 -14.73 -4.33
C LEU A 93 -6.74 -13.53 -4.75
N GLU A 94 -7.62 -13.68 -5.76
CA GLU A 94 -8.49 -12.58 -6.22
C GLU A 94 -9.56 -12.19 -5.19
N ARG A 95 -10.07 -13.16 -4.43
CA ARG A 95 -11.01 -12.87 -3.33
C ARG A 95 -10.29 -12.13 -2.21
N THR A 96 -9.09 -12.57 -1.83
CA THR A 96 -8.26 -11.89 -0.83
C THR A 96 -7.93 -10.46 -1.26
N ALA A 97 -7.57 -10.24 -2.53
CA ALA A 97 -7.33 -8.91 -3.09
C ALA A 97 -8.56 -8.01 -3.00
N ALA A 98 -9.74 -8.53 -3.37
CA ALA A 98 -11.00 -7.81 -3.27
C ALA A 98 -11.37 -7.48 -1.81
N ASP A 99 -11.15 -8.39 -0.87
CA ASP A 99 -11.38 -8.16 0.56
C ASP A 99 -10.40 -7.13 1.13
N CYS A 100 -9.13 -7.17 0.73
CA CYS A 100 -8.15 -6.14 1.07
C CYS A 100 -8.56 -4.76 0.54
N ALA A 101 -8.99 -4.68 -0.72
CA ALA A 101 -9.46 -3.43 -1.32
C ALA A 101 -10.78 -2.93 -0.66
N GLY A 102 -11.69 -3.84 -0.34
CA GLY A 102 -13.02 -3.55 0.18
C GLY A 102 -13.06 -3.18 1.67
N TYR A 103 -12.17 -3.75 2.49
CA TYR A 103 -12.24 -3.59 3.95
C TYR A 103 -11.10 -2.76 4.56
N LEU A 104 -9.91 -2.72 3.97
CA LEU A 104 -8.76 -2.04 4.59
C LEU A 104 -8.85 -0.52 4.50
N PRO A 105 -8.21 0.24 5.41
CA PRO A 105 -8.07 1.70 5.29
C PRO A 105 -7.50 2.10 3.92
N ARG A 106 -7.88 3.29 3.43
CA ARG A 106 -7.62 3.74 2.04
C ARG A 106 -6.17 3.54 1.56
N LEU A 107 -5.20 3.95 2.36
CA LEU A 107 -3.78 3.85 1.99
C LEU A 107 -3.32 2.38 1.98
N GLU A 108 -3.69 1.62 3.00
CA GLU A 108 -3.40 0.18 3.11
C GLU A 108 -4.09 -0.63 2.01
N SER A 109 -5.30 -0.25 1.60
CA SER A 109 -6.05 -0.92 0.54
C SER A 109 -5.37 -0.74 -0.82
N VAL A 110 -4.86 0.46 -1.12
CA VAL A 110 -4.12 0.72 -2.37
C VAL A 110 -2.80 -0.02 -2.36
N ALA A 111 -2.01 0.08 -1.29
CA ALA A 111 -0.72 -0.61 -1.19
C ALA A 111 -0.86 -2.15 -1.26
N ALA A 112 -1.89 -2.71 -0.62
CA ALA A 112 -2.17 -4.14 -0.75
C ALA A 112 -2.52 -4.51 -2.19
N LEU A 113 -3.40 -3.72 -2.82
CA LEU A 113 -3.86 -3.98 -4.18
C LEU A 113 -2.73 -3.90 -5.21
N ASP A 114 -1.80 -2.96 -5.06
CA ASP A 114 -0.60 -2.87 -5.91
C ASP A 114 0.21 -4.17 -5.87
N GLN A 115 0.45 -4.73 -4.68
CA GLN A 115 1.13 -6.03 -4.53
C GLN A 115 0.37 -7.19 -5.17
N PHE A 116 -0.96 -7.21 -5.03
CA PHE A 116 -1.79 -8.23 -5.69
C PHE A 116 -1.71 -8.13 -7.21
N LEU A 117 -1.78 -6.91 -7.77
CA LEU A 117 -1.67 -6.71 -9.21
C LEU A 117 -0.27 -7.05 -9.71
N HIS A 118 0.78 -6.68 -8.97
CA HIS A 118 2.16 -7.03 -9.27
C HIS A 118 2.39 -8.56 -9.30
N SER A 119 1.76 -9.30 -8.39
CA SER A 119 1.81 -10.77 -8.36
C SER A 119 0.95 -11.46 -9.43
N GLY A 120 0.23 -10.71 -10.28
CA GLY A 120 -0.50 -11.22 -11.44
C GLY A 120 -2.02 -11.36 -11.25
N VAL A 121 -2.61 -10.80 -10.18
CA VAL A 121 -4.08 -10.73 -10.07
C VAL A 121 -4.64 -9.85 -11.19
N ASP A 122 -5.61 -10.39 -11.94
CA ASP A 122 -6.27 -9.64 -13.01
C ASP A 122 -7.23 -8.58 -12.44
N ALA A 123 -6.91 -7.30 -12.69
CA ALA A 123 -7.74 -6.16 -12.31
C ALA A 123 -9.18 -6.25 -12.84
N ARG A 124 -9.40 -6.87 -14.01
CA ARG A 124 -10.75 -7.05 -14.58
C ARG A 124 -11.64 -7.90 -13.68
N ARG A 125 -11.08 -8.96 -13.07
CA ARG A 125 -11.80 -9.81 -12.11
C ARG A 125 -12.18 -9.03 -10.85
N LEU A 126 -11.35 -8.08 -10.42
CA LEU A 126 -11.66 -7.23 -9.27
C LEU A 126 -12.74 -6.20 -9.59
N TRP A 127 -12.73 -5.62 -10.80
CA TRP A 127 -13.80 -4.75 -11.28
C TRP A 127 -15.17 -5.45 -11.30
N LEU A 128 -15.23 -6.74 -11.66
CA LEU A 128 -16.47 -7.53 -11.60
C LEU A 128 -17.04 -7.66 -10.17
N ARG A 129 -16.19 -7.52 -9.14
CA ARG A 129 -16.60 -7.54 -7.73
C ARG A 129 -16.94 -6.15 -7.18
N ALA A 130 -16.71 -5.09 -7.96
CA ALA A 130 -16.85 -3.70 -7.54
C ALA A 130 -18.30 -3.17 -7.68
N ASP A 131 -19.32 -3.87 -7.14
CA ASP A 131 -20.72 -3.42 -7.20
C ASP A 131 -20.90 -2.05 -6.52
N ALA A 132 -21.15 -1.03 -7.33
CA ALA A 132 -21.30 0.37 -6.92
C ALA A 132 -22.46 0.60 -5.93
N ARG A 133 -23.43 -0.31 -5.85
CA ARG A 133 -24.55 -0.23 -4.88
C ARG A 133 -24.07 -0.55 -3.46
N THR A 134 -23.02 -1.34 -3.31
CA THR A 134 -22.50 -1.75 -2.00
C THR A 134 -21.33 -0.86 -1.55
N ARG A 135 -21.19 -0.66 -0.23
CA ARG A 135 -20.02 0.03 0.31
C ARG A 135 -18.72 -0.72 -0.02
N TYR A 136 -18.76 -2.05 -0.01
CA TYR A 136 -17.64 -2.92 -0.34
C TYR A 136 -17.17 -2.69 -1.78
N GLY A 137 -18.09 -2.80 -2.74
CA GLY A 137 -17.77 -2.63 -4.17
C GLY A 137 -17.29 -1.21 -4.50
N ARG A 138 -17.89 -0.17 -3.91
CA ARG A 138 -17.38 1.21 -4.07
C ARG A 138 -15.95 1.39 -3.57
N ARG A 139 -15.55 0.68 -2.52
CA ARG A 139 -14.18 0.74 -1.99
C ARG A 139 -13.19 0.01 -2.89
N ILE A 140 -13.59 -1.12 -3.46
CA ILE A 140 -12.81 -1.82 -4.49
C ILE A 140 -12.59 -0.91 -5.70
N ALA A 141 -13.65 -0.32 -6.25
CA ALA A 141 -13.58 0.60 -7.38
C ALA A 141 -12.62 1.76 -7.09
N ALA A 142 -12.80 2.44 -5.96
CA ALA A 142 -11.94 3.56 -5.58
C ALA A 142 -10.46 3.15 -5.45
N ALA A 143 -10.17 1.95 -4.93
CA ALA A 143 -8.81 1.42 -4.83
C ALA A 143 -8.22 1.15 -6.22
N LEU A 144 -8.98 0.49 -7.11
CA LEU A 144 -8.57 0.20 -8.49
C LEU A 144 -8.30 1.45 -9.32
N GLU A 145 -9.06 2.53 -9.13
CA GLU A 145 -8.83 3.82 -9.81
C GLU A 145 -7.43 4.39 -9.54
N VAL A 146 -6.84 4.06 -8.40
CA VAL A 146 -5.56 4.59 -7.96
C VAL A 146 -4.45 3.57 -8.09
N ALA A 147 -4.73 2.28 -7.99
CA ALA A 147 -3.74 1.20 -8.00
C ALA A 147 -2.77 1.25 -9.20
N ASP A 148 -1.57 0.74 -8.97
CA ASP A 148 -0.45 0.71 -9.90
C ASP A 148 0.47 -0.49 -9.56
N PRO A 149 0.58 -1.51 -10.43
CA PRO A 149 1.42 -2.69 -10.19
C PRO A 149 2.93 -2.41 -10.19
N GLU A 150 3.36 -1.21 -10.61
CA GLU A 150 4.78 -0.83 -10.64
C GLU A 150 5.29 -0.27 -9.29
N ALA A 151 4.40 -0.09 -8.30
CA ALA A 151 4.81 0.37 -6.98
C ALA A 151 5.67 -0.70 -6.26
N GLN A 152 6.86 -0.31 -5.80
CA GLN A 152 7.83 -1.23 -5.18
C GLN A 152 7.75 -1.24 -3.65
N SER A 153 7.06 -0.27 -3.06
CA SER A 153 6.87 -0.18 -1.61
C SER A 153 5.50 0.40 -1.22
N PRO A 154 4.99 0.08 -0.03
CA PRO A 154 3.79 0.74 0.50
C PRO A 154 3.93 2.27 0.59
N GLY A 155 5.15 2.79 0.81
CA GLY A 155 5.41 4.22 0.88
C GLY A 155 5.16 4.95 -0.44
N GLU A 156 5.53 4.33 -1.56
CA GLU A 156 5.22 4.81 -2.91
C GLU A 156 3.71 4.81 -3.16
N SER A 157 3.04 3.68 -2.90
CA SER A 157 1.59 3.54 -3.03
C SER A 157 0.84 4.61 -2.23
N TRP A 158 1.28 4.87 -1.00
CA TRP A 158 0.66 5.85 -0.12
C TRP A 158 0.90 7.27 -0.61
N SER A 159 2.12 7.60 -1.02
CA SER A 159 2.47 8.90 -1.59
C SER A 159 1.62 9.18 -2.82
N ARG A 160 1.54 8.22 -3.76
CA ARG A 160 0.70 8.31 -4.96
C ARG A 160 -0.78 8.50 -4.61
N CYS A 161 -1.31 7.71 -3.68
CA CYS A 161 -2.70 7.84 -3.24
C CYS A 161 -3.00 9.22 -2.67
N LEU A 162 -2.14 9.74 -1.79
CA LEU A 162 -2.30 11.07 -1.19
C LEU A 162 -2.26 12.18 -2.24
N ILE A 163 -1.34 12.09 -3.21
CA ILE A 163 -1.20 13.05 -4.30
C ILE A 163 -2.48 13.12 -5.14
N ILE A 164 -3.01 11.95 -5.54
CA ILE A 164 -4.24 11.85 -6.33
C ILE A 164 -5.46 12.32 -5.52
N ASP A 165 -5.59 11.89 -4.27
CA ASP A 165 -6.70 12.27 -3.39
C ASP A 165 -6.72 13.81 -3.13
N ALA A 166 -5.54 14.43 -3.06
CA ALA A 166 -5.40 15.90 -2.96
C ALA A 166 -5.84 16.65 -4.23
N GLY A 167 -5.97 15.97 -5.37
CA GLY A 167 -6.31 16.55 -6.66
C GLY A 167 -5.12 17.19 -7.39
N LEU A 168 -3.89 16.83 -6.99
CA LEU A 168 -2.69 17.10 -7.78
C LEU A 168 -2.69 16.24 -9.05
N PRO A 169 -1.89 16.58 -10.08
CA PRO A 169 -1.72 15.73 -11.25
C PRO A 169 -1.27 14.32 -10.81
N ARG A 170 -1.75 13.29 -11.52
CA ARG A 170 -1.36 11.90 -11.24
C ARG A 170 0.12 11.73 -11.57
N PRO A 171 0.97 11.28 -10.62
CA PRO A 171 2.35 10.96 -10.93
C PRO A 171 2.42 9.62 -11.67
N ARG A 172 3.44 9.46 -12.50
CA ARG A 172 3.84 8.16 -13.05
C ARG A 172 4.75 7.47 -12.04
N SER A 173 4.60 6.16 -11.85
CA SER A 173 5.52 5.36 -11.03
C SER A 173 6.74 4.92 -11.85
N GLN A 174 7.88 4.72 -11.18
CA GLN A 174 9.11 4.21 -11.77
C GLN A 174 9.52 4.99 -13.03
N VAL A 175 9.67 6.31 -12.87
CA VAL A 175 9.97 7.20 -14.00
C VAL A 175 11.43 7.03 -14.41
N PRO A 176 11.71 6.57 -15.65
CA PRO A 176 13.07 6.35 -16.11
C PRO A 176 13.80 7.68 -16.36
N VAL A 177 15.05 7.75 -15.91
CA VAL A 177 15.97 8.85 -16.18
C VAL A 177 17.29 8.28 -16.66
N GLY A 178 17.76 8.72 -17.83
CA GLY A 178 19.06 8.30 -18.36
C GLY A 178 20.19 9.03 -17.64
N LEU A 179 20.92 8.32 -16.77
CA LEU A 179 22.17 8.78 -16.16
C LEU A 179 23.38 8.22 -16.92
N ALA A 180 24.56 8.78 -16.69
CA ALA A 180 25.82 8.42 -17.35
C ALA A 180 26.21 6.97 -17.08
N ASP A 181 25.93 6.48 -15.87
CA ASP A 181 26.20 5.10 -15.44
C ASP A 181 25.06 4.12 -15.77
N GLY A 182 23.99 4.59 -16.42
CA GLY A 182 22.83 3.77 -16.82
C GLY A 182 21.48 4.36 -16.43
N PRO A 183 20.37 3.68 -16.74
CA PRO A 183 19.04 4.16 -16.36
C PRO A 183 18.84 4.11 -14.85
N ALA A 184 18.39 5.22 -14.28
CA ALA A 184 17.83 5.29 -12.94
C ALA A 184 16.31 5.40 -13.01
N TYR A 185 15.64 4.98 -11.93
CA TYR A 185 14.20 5.11 -11.79
C TYR A 185 13.92 5.99 -10.57
N LEU A 186 13.06 6.99 -10.75
CA LEU A 186 12.46 7.75 -9.67
C LEU A 186 11.18 7.05 -9.25
N ASP A 187 10.96 6.85 -7.95
CA ASP A 187 9.78 6.18 -7.39
C ASP A 187 8.47 6.69 -8.01
N LEU A 188 8.28 8.01 -7.99
CA LEU A 188 7.17 8.72 -8.61
C LEU A 188 7.68 9.96 -9.33
N GLY A 189 6.99 10.40 -10.39
CA GLY A 189 7.39 11.64 -11.04
C GLY A 189 6.47 12.15 -12.13
N TYR A 190 6.89 13.29 -12.67
CA TYR A 190 6.23 14.02 -13.75
C TYR A 190 7.27 14.43 -14.79
N GLU A 191 7.33 13.69 -15.90
CA GLU A 191 8.30 13.91 -16.98
C GLU A 191 8.17 15.32 -17.57
N ASP A 192 6.93 15.77 -17.86
CA ASP A 192 6.65 17.10 -18.41
C ASP A 192 7.14 18.25 -17.53
N TYR A 193 7.18 18.04 -16.22
CA TYR A 193 7.64 19.05 -15.26
C TYR A 193 9.08 18.80 -14.79
N ARG A 194 9.71 17.69 -15.18
CA ARG A 194 10.97 17.19 -14.59
C ARG A 194 10.95 17.26 -13.06
N GLN A 195 9.89 16.72 -12.46
CA GLN A 195 9.70 16.68 -11.02
C GLN A 195 9.66 15.22 -10.55
N GLY A 196 10.63 14.81 -9.75
CA GLY A 196 10.68 13.51 -9.08
C GLY A 196 10.13 13.57 -7.65
N VAL A 197 9.67 12.45 -7.13
CA VAL A 197 9.25 12.26 -5.74
C VAL A 197 9.78 10.91 -5.29
N GLU A 198 10.73 10.90 -4.35
CA GLU A 198 11.40 9.69 -3.87
C GLU A 198 10.96 9.40 -2.43
N TYR A 199 10.52 8.18 -2.14
CA TYR A 199 10.15 7.77 -0.79
C TYR A 199 11.36 7.24 -0.03
N TYR A 200 11.78 7.96 1.00
CA TYR A 200 12.87 7.56 1.86
C TYR A 200 12.35 6.75 3.06
N GLY A 201 12.51 5.42 2.96
CA GLY A 201 12.28 4.48 4.07
C GLY A 201 13.28 4.68 5.21
N ALA A 202 12.92 4.29 6.44
CA ALA A 202 13.76 4.47 7.62
C ALA A 202 15.01 3.54 7.68
N GLN A 203 15.36 2.86 6.60
CA GLN A 203 16.40 1.82 6.56
C GLN A 203 17.58 2.23 5.68
N PHE A 204 18.72 2.44 6.37
CA PHE A 204 20.10 2.56 5.91
C PHE A 204 20.56 3.88 5.29
N HIS A 205 21.76 4.33 5.70
CA HIS A 205 22.90 4.44 4.78
C HIS A 205 24.23 4.35 5.53
N THR A 206 25.13 3.56 4.95
CA THR A 206 26.58 3.59 5.23
C THR A 206 27.19 4.84 4.58
N GLN A 207 28.44 5.19 4.90
CA GLN A 207 29.08 6.41 4.35
C GLN A 207 29.27 6.34 2.83
N SER A 208 29.55 5.16 2.26
CA SER A 208 29.73 4.97 0.80
C SER A 208 28.45 5.14 0.00
N ASP A 209 27.29 4.90 0.62
CA ASP A 209 26.00 5.12 -0.04
C ASP A 209 25.74 6.63 -0.24
N ARG A 210 26.26 7.48 0.65
CA ARG A 210 26.03 8.93 0.63
C ARG A 210 26.73 9.63 -0.53
N ASP A 211 27.96 9.22 -0.85
CA ASP A 211 28.74 9.87 -1.91
C ASP A 211 28.13 9.55 -3.29
N ARG A 212 27.74 8.29 -3.54
CA ARG A 212 27.00 7.92 -4.76
C ARG A 212 25.64 8.60 -4.86
N ASP A 213 24.96 8.79 -3.73
CA ASP A 213 23.67 9.49 -3.70
C ASP A 213 23.84 10.98 -4.04
N ALA A 214 24.94 11.61 -3.59
CA ALA A 214 25.27 12.99 -3.95
C ALA A 214 25.53 13.17 -5.45
N ASP A 215 26.31 12.27 -6.06
CA ASP A 215 26.59 12.28 -7.50
C ASP A 215 25.31 12.09 -8.32
N ARG A 216 24.46 11.12 -7.92
CA ARG A 216 23.14 10.89 -8.54
C ARG A 216 22.26 12.14 -8.47
N VAL A 217 22.20 12.80 -7.31
CA VAL A 217 21.41 14.02 -7.14
C VAL A 217 21.93 15.16 -8.01
N ALA A 218 23.26 15.34 -8.08
CA ALA A 218 23.87 16.36 -8.92
C ALA A 218 23.58 16.13 -10.40
N GLU A 219 23.64 14.87 -10.85
CA GLU A 219 23.34 14.51 -12.23
C GLU A 219 21.86 14.72 -12.58
N LEU A 220 20.94 14.27 -11.71
CA LEU A 220 19.50 14.53 -11.88
C LEU A 220 19.22 16.05 -11.99
N ALA A 221 19.87 16.86 -11.16
CA ALA A 221 19.77 18.31 -11.22
C ALA A 221 20.35 18.88 -12.53
N GLY A 222 21.48 18.35 -13.01
CA GLY A 222 22.07 18.70 -14.32
C GLY A 222 21.16 18.36 -15.49
N LEU A 223 20.37 17.28 -15.36
CA LEU A 223 19.28 16.92 -16.27
C LEU A 223 17.99 17.71 -16.00
N GLY A 224 18.02 18.73 -15.15
CA GLY A 224 16.89 19.62 -14.88
C GLY A 224 15.79 19.02 -14.02
N TRP A 225 16.01 17.87 -13.38
CA TRP A 225 15.08 17.28 -12.42
C TRP A 225 15.17 17.97 -11.06
N ASP A 226 14.01 18.28 -10.46
CA ASP A 226 13.88 18.58 -9.02
C ASP A 226 13.34 17.32 -8.35
N VAL A 227 14.09 16.73 -7.41
CA VAL A 227 13.69 15.52 -6.69
C VAL A 227 13.22 15.88 -5.30
N PHE A 228 11.95 15.59 -5.01
CA PHE A 228 11.37 15.84 -3.70
C PHE A 228 11.36 14.58 -2.84
N VAL A 229 12.28 14.52 -1.88
CA VAL A 229 12.38 13.38 -0.96
C VAL A 229 11.26 13.44 0.09
N VAL A 230 10.54 12.33 0.22
CA VAL A 230 9.39 12.15 1.11
C VAL A 230 9.75 11.14 2.18
N ARG A 231 9.63 11.51 3.45
CA ARG A 231 9.91 10.61 4.57
C ARG A 231 8.64 9.94 5.06
N ALA A 232 8.76 8.76 5.67
CA ALA A 232 7.64 8.03 6.30
C ALA A 232 6.74 8.93 7.19
N ARG A 233 7.35 9.80 7.99
CA ARG A 233 6.61 10.76 8.84
C ARG A 233 5.77 11.76 8.03
N GLU A 234 6.20 12.16 6.84
CA GLU A 234 5.44 13.11 6.00
C GLU A 234 4.24 12.41 5.36
N VAL A 235 4.36 11.13 5.01
CA VAL A 235 3.23 10.34 4.51
C VAL A 235 2.21 10.05 5.61
N VAL A 236 2.68 9.60 6.78
CA VAL A 236 1.81 9.09 7.85
C VAL A 236 1.38 10.17 8.84
N VAL A 237 2.27 11.12 9.14
CA VAL A 237 2.10 12.11 10.21
C VAL A 237 1.70 13.49 9.68
N LYS A 238 2.36 13.98 8.62
CA LYS A 238 2.23 15.35 8.11
C LYS A 238 2.07 15.42 6.58
N PRO A 239 0.98 14.88 6.02
CA PRO A 239 0.81 14.87 4.57
C PRO A 239 0.60 16.27 3.97
N ASP A 240 0.24 17.28 4.76
CA ASP A 240 0.27 18.69 4.34
C ASP A 240 1.65 19.12 3.86
N VAL A 241 2.70 18.76 4.58
CA VAL A 241 4.08 19.17 4.24
C VAL A 241 4.47 18.59 2.88
N LEU A 242 4.17 17.30 2.67
CA LEU A 242 4.32 16.62 1.39
C LEU A 242 3.51 17.32 0.30
N LEU A 243 2.19 17.43 0.48
CA LEU A 243 1.29 17.84 -0.60
C LEU A 243 1.43 19.33 -0.95
N LEU A 244 1.62 20.22 0.04
CA LEU A 244 1.89 21.64 -0.23
C LEU A 244 3.29 21.85 -0.81
N GLY A 245 4.28 21.08 -0.33
CA GLY A 245 5.63 21.09 -0.87
C GLY A 245 5.68 20.68 -2.33
N LEU A 246 4.95 19.62 -2.70
CA LEU A 246 4.85 19.17 -4.08
C LEU A 246 4.02 20.15 -4.93
N PHE A 247 2.91 20.67 -4.42
CA PHE A 247 2.10 21.70 -5.09
C PHE A 247 2.97 22.90 -5.50
N ALA A 248 3.78 23.43 -4.57
CA ALA A 248 4.63 24.59 -4.83
C ALA A 248 5.71 24.28 -5.87
N ARG A 249 6.30 23.07 -5.84
CA ARG A 249 7.30 22.63 -6.81
C ARG A 249 6.71 22.51 -8.21
N LEU A 250 5.60 21.78 -8.36
CA LEU A 250 4.90 21.65 -9.63
C LEU A 250 4.52 23.01 -10.23
N ARG A 251 4.03 23.95 -9.41
CA ARG A 251 3.75 25.33 -9.85
C ARG A 251 4.99 26.05 -10.39
N ARG A 252 6.14 25.94 -9.72
CA ARG A 252 7.41 26.53 -10.20
C ARG A 252 7.90 25.90 -11.50
N ARG A 253 7.58 24.62 -11.71
CA ARG A 253 7.99 23.83 -12.87
C ARG A 253 6.98 23.84 -14.02
N GLY A 254 5.99 24.74 -13.99
CA GLY A 254 5.11 25.00 -15.13
C GLY A 254 3.71 24.38 -15.03
N TRP A 255 3.39 23.62 -13.98
CA TRP A 255 2.01 23.20 -13.77
C TRP A 255 1.14 24.41 -13.42
N ALA A 256 0.27 24.81 -14.34
CA ALA A 256 -0.56 26.00 -14.22
C ALA A 256 -2.07 25.67 -14.22
N PRO A 257 -2.62 25.06 -13.15
CA PRO A 257 -4.05 24.79 -13.07
C PRO A 257 -4.86 26.09 -13.02
N ALA A 258 -6.11 26.05 -13.46
CA ALA A 258 -7.05 27.16 -13.28
C ALA A 258 -7.13 27.56 -11.79
N PRO A 259 -7.31 28.86 -11.45
CA PRO A 259 -7.35 29.31 -10.05
C PRO A 259 -8.35 28.54 -9.18
N SER A 260 -9.51 28.19 -9.73
CA SER A 260 -10.54 27.40 -9.03
C SER A 260 -10.10 25.97 -8.72
N HIS A 261 -9.29 25.35 -9.58
CA HIS A 261 -8.71 24.02 -9.31
C HIS A 261 -7.60 24.13 -8.26
N ALA A 262 -6.72 25.12 -8.36
CA ALA A 262 -5.68 25.37 -7.35
C ALA A 262 -6.29 25.57 -5.94
N GLU A 263 -7.39 26.32 -5.83
CA GLU A 263 -8.10 26.52 -4.58
C GLU A 263 -8.72 25.21 -4.05
N LYS A 264 -9.37 24.43 -4.93
CA LYS A 264 -9.92 23.10 -4.59
C LYS A 264 -8.83 22.18 -4.03
N VAL A 265 -7.64 22.14 -4.65
CA VAL A 265 -6.51 21.34 -4.17
C VAL A 265 -6.09 21.77 -2.78
N ARG A 266 -5.86 23.07 -2.56
CA ARG A 266 -5.50 23.59 -1.22
C ARG A 266 -6.56 23.27 -0.16
N LYS A 267 -7.85 23.37 -0.51
CA LYS A 267 -8.95 23.01 0.38
C LYS A 267 -8.95 21.52 0.72
N ARG A 268 -8.72 20.64 -0.26
CA ARG A 268 -8.60 19.19 -0.04
C ARG A 268 -7.44 18.84 0.87
N ILE A 269 -6.26 19.42 0.62
CA ILE A 269 -5.07 19.20 1.47
C ILE A 269 -5.38 19.60 2.93
N ARG A 270 -5.98 20.78 3.16
CA ARG A 270 -6.39 21.21 4.50
C ARG A 270 -7.39 20.25 5.14
N TYR A 271 -8.41 19.82 4.39
CA TYR A 271 -9.42 18.87 4.89
C TYR A 271 -8.81 17.53 5.30
N MET A 272 -7.94 16.95 4.46
CA MET A 272 -7.24 15.69 4.77
C MET A 272 -6.46 15.81 6.08
N CYS A 273 -5.75 16.93 6.27
CA CYS A 273 -4.95 17.15 7.48
C CYS A 273 -5.81 17.32 8.73
N MET A 274 -6.93 18.03 8.65
CA MET A 274 -7.87 18.15 9.77
C MET A 274 -8.43 16.77 10.16
N THR A 275 -8.81 15.96 9.18
CA THR A 275 -9.35 14.61 9.43
C THR A 275 -8.32 13.70 10.09
N LEU A 276 -7.07 13.72 9.63
CA LEU A 276 -5.99 12.92 10.22
C LEU A 276 -5.64 13.36 11.64
N ARG A 277 -5.67 14.66 11.95
CA ARG A 277 -5.48 15.17 13.32
C ARG A 277 -6.58 14.67 14.25
N ARG A 278 -7.86 14.80 13.85
CA ARG A 278 -9.00 14.30 14.63
C ARG A 278 -8.93 12.80 14.88
N GLN A 279 -8.53 12.01 13.88
CA GLN A 279 -8.37 10.56 14.04
C GLN A 279 -7.29 10.20 15.05
N ARG A 280 -6.22 11.00 15.20
CA ARG A 280 -5.20 10.77 16.22
C ARG A 280 -5.68 11.17 17.61
N GLU A 281 -6.41 12.27 17.74
CA GLU A 281 -7.00 12.72 19.01
C GLU A 281 -8.07 11.74 19.53
N THR A 282 -8.72 10.98 18.64
CA THR A 282 -9.74 9.99 19.03
C THR A 282 -9.15 8.62 19.36
N ASN A 283 -7.93 8.33 18.88
CA ASN A 283 -7.26 7.03 19.03
C ASN A 283 -6.06 7.05 20.01
N GLY A 284 -5.77 8.20 20.62
CA GLY A 284 -4.75 8.37 21.66
C GLY A 284 -5.41 8.57 23.01
#